data_AF-A0A7X2NY53-F1
#
_entry.id   AF-A0A7X2NY53-F1
#
_cell.length_a   1.000
_cell.length_b   1.000
_cell.length_c   1.000
_cell.angle_alpha   90.00
_cell.angle_beta   90.00
_cell.angle_gamma   90.00
#
_symmetry.space_group_name_H-M   'P 1'
#
loop_
_entity.id
_entity.type
_entity.pdbx_description
1 polymer ?
#
loop_
_entity_poly.entity_id
_entity_poly.type
_entity_poly.pdbx_seq_one_letter_code
_entity_poly.pdbx_strand_id
1 'polypeptide(L)'
;MEVLSESKSIARKAHTCDHCGCDIFPGEQYHRAFLKDGGDMWSWKSHLDCAALSARMHRDQDLCWDEGINLSEEWSNEREEMLRYRDEFPTVIARFEARSARRTAQREA
;
A
#
# COMPACT_ATOMS: atom_id res chain seq x y z
N MET A 1 -10.56 11.82 6.71
CA MET A 1 -9.29 11.40 7.33
C MET A 1 -8.31 12.57 7.49
N GLU A 2 -7.48 12.56 8.54
CA GLU A 2 -6.42 13.53 8.84
C GLU A 2 -5.09 12.80 9.13
N VAL A 3 -3.97 13.27 8.57
CA VAL A 3 -2.62 12.77 8.87
C VAL A 3 -2.03 13.53 10.06
N LEU A 4 -1.95 12.87 11.23
CA LEU A 4 -1.39 13.47 12.44
C LEU A 4 0.14 13.50 12.42
N SER A 5 0.78 12.51 11.81
CA SER A 5 2.23 12.47 11.62
C SER A 5 2.61 11.48 10.53
N GLU A 6 3.67 11.77 9.78
CA GLU A 6 4.26 10.86 8.80
C GLU A 6 5.79 10.79 8.96
N SER A 7 6.38 9.65 8.62
CA SER A 7 7.83 9.46 8.70
C SER A 7 8.29 8.30 7.81
N LYS A 8 9.57 8.35 7.42
CA LYS A 8 10.28 7.22 6.82
C LYS A 8 11.18 6.61 7.89
N SER A 9 10.93 5.35 8.24
CA SER A 9 11.59 4.65 9.34
C SER A 9 12.25 3.37 8.86
N ILE A 10 13.30 2.91 9.56
CA ILE A 10 13.88 1.58 9.33
C ILE A 10 13.14 0.55 10.20
N ALA A 11 12.69 -0.54 9.60
CA ALA A 11 11.99 -1.61 10.29
C ALA A 11 12.95 -2.33 11.25
N ARG A 12 12.63 -2.33 12.55
CA ARG A 12 13.39 -3.08 13.57
C ARG A 12 12.88 -4.51 13.75
N LYS A 13 11.64 -4.77 13.30
CA LYS A 13 10.98 -6.07 13.27
C LYS A 13 10.15 -6.16 12.00
N ALA A 14 9.72 -7.36 11.62
CA ALA A 14 8.83 -7.53 10.50
C ALA A 14 7.51 -6.78 10.72
N HIS A 15 7.02 -6.12 9.67
CA HIS A 15 5.72 -5.45 9.64
C HIS A 15 4.95 -5.88 8.41
N THR A 16 3.63 -5.98 8.49
CA THR A 16 2.81 -6.17 7.30
C THR A 16 2.57 -4.82 6.65
N CYS A 17 2.74 -4.73 5.33
CA CYS A 17 2.39 -3.55 4.55
C CYS A 17 0.88 -3.46 4.38
N ASP A 18 0.30 -2.33 4.78
CA ASP A 18 -1.15 -2.09 4.72
C ASP A 18 -1.70 -1.94 3.29
N HIS A 19 -0.84 -1.70 2.29
CA HIS A 19 -1.22 -1.74 0.87
C HIS A 19 -1.22 -3.16 0.30
N CYS A 20 -0.04 -3.81 0.24
CA CYS A 20 0.12 -5.06 -0.50
C CYS A 20 -0.06 -6.31 0.35
N GLY A 21 -0.14 -6.19 1.68
CA GLY A 21 -0.26 -7.32 2.61
C GLY A 21 1.00 -8.18 2.73
N CYS A 22 2.09 -7.83 2.05
CA CYS A 22 3.37 -8.53 2.17
C CYS A 22 4.18 -7.97 3.35
N ASP A 23 5.14 -8.77 3.82
CA ASP A 23 6.03 -8.35 4.90
C ASP A 23 7.03 -7.30 4.42
N ILE A 24 7.28 -6.35 5.31
CA ILE A 24 8.38 -5.40 5.35
C ILE A 24 9.38 -6.01 6.32
N PHE A 25 10.52 -6.44 5.82
CA PHE A 25 11.53 -7.14 6.60
C PHE A 25 12.34 -6.19 7.49
N PRO A 26 12.90 -6.70 8.60
CA PRO A 26 13.85 -5.94 9.41
C PRO A 26 15.00 -5.40 8.56
N GLY A 27 15.35 -4.13 8.75
CA GLY A 27 16.38 -3.43 7.96
C GLY A 27 15.83 -2.68 6.74
N GLU A 28 14.61 -2.97 6.29
CA GLU A 28 14.00 -2.22 5.19
C GLU A 28 13.47 -0.86 5.67
N GLN A 29 13.60 0.15 4.81
CA GLN A 29 12.96 1.44 5.04
C GLN A 29 11.49 1.35 4.63
N TYR A 30 10.61 1.90 5.47
CA TYR A 30 9.17 1.90 5.25
C TYR A 30 8.56 3.25 5.60
N HIS A 31 7.41 3.53 4.98
CA HIS A 31 6.59 4.68 5.28
C HIS A 31 5.67 4.35 6.45
N ARG A 32 5.60 5.25 7.43
CA ARG A 32 4.68 5.16 8.57
C ARG A 32 3.91 6.46 8.70
N ALA A 33 2.58 6.36 8.67
CA ALA A 33 1.69 7.45 9.01
C ALA A 33 0.86 7.13 10.25
N PHE A 34 0.51 8.15 11.01
CA PHE A 34 -0.48 8.08 12.09
C PHE A 34 -1.67 8.91 11.65
N LEU A 35 -2.82 8.26 11.54
CA LEU A 35 -4.02 8.77 10.91
C LEU A 35 -5.13 8.88 11.95
N LYS A 36 -6.02 9.86 11.75
CA LYS A 36 -7.23 10.05 12.54
C LYS A 36 -8.43 10.23 11.61
N ASP A 37 -9.53 9.56 11.90
CA ASP A 37 -10.79 9.78 11.20
C ASP A 37 -11.97 9.53 12.13
N GLY A 38 -12.93 10.45 12.17
CA GLY A 38 -14.15 10.28 12.97
C GLY A 38 -13.98 10.06 14.49
N GLY A 39 -12.76 10.21 15.04
CA GLY A 39 -12.45 9.90 16.44
C GLY A 39 -11.58 8.65 16.62
N ASP A 40 -11.48 7.80 15.59
CA ASP A 40 -10.58 6.66 15.56
C ASP A 40 -9.17 7.10 15.13
N MET A 41 -8.16 6.45 15.71
CA MET A 41 -6.75 6.69 15.38
C MET A 41 -6.05 5.38 15.10
N TRP A 42 -5.27 5.32 14.02
CA TRP A 42 -4.51 4.13 13.68
C TRP A 42 -3.17 4.46 13.02
N SER A 43 -2.27 3.48 13.00
CA SER A 43 -1.00 3.60 12.30
C SER A 43 -1.06 2.87 10.97
N TRP A 44 -0.72 3.57 9.90
CA TRP A 44 -0.47 3.01 8.57
C TRP A 44 1.01 2.72 8.38
N LYS A 45 1.36 1.56 7.85
CA LYS A 45 2.71 1.11 7.54
C LYS A 45 2.73 0.55 6.13
N SER A 46 3.62 1.06 5.30
CA SER A 46 3.72 0.59 3.92
C SER A 46 5.16 0.56 3.43
N HIS A 47 5.44 -0.32 2.47
CA HIS A 47 6.65 -0.18 1.67
C HIS A 47 6.69 1.21 1.01
N LEU A 48 7.89 1.74 0.77
CA LEU A 48 8.05 3.07 0.19
C LEU A 48 7.54 3.14 -1.26
N ASP A 49 7.76 2.08 -2.03
CA ASP A 49 7.28 1.96 -3.42
C ASP A 49 5.75 1.81 -3.48
N CYS A 50 5.13 1.10 -2.54
CA CYS A 50 3.68 1.07 -2.41
C CYS A 50 3.10 2.46 -2.08
N ALA A 51 3.71 3.19 -1.13
CA ALA A 51 3.29 4.56 -0.82
C ALA A 51 3.44 5.49 -2.03
N ALA A 52 4.54 5.36 -2.78
CA ALA A 52 4.80 6.14 -3.97
C ALA A 52 3.78 5.86 -5.09
N LEU A 53 3.42 4.59 -5.33
CA LEU A 53 2.38 4.25 -6.30
C LEU A 53 1.02 4.82 -5.88
N SER A 54 0.64 4.70 -4.60
CA SER A 54 -0.59 5.32 -4.07
C SER A 54 -0.63 6.81 -4.34
N ALA A 55 0.44 7.54 -4.04
CA ALA A 55 0.52 8.98 -4.27
C ALA A 55 0.51 9.33 -5.77
N ARG A 56 1.09 8.46 -6.62
CA ARG A 56 1.07 8.65 -8.07
C ARG A 56 -0.33 8.48 -8.65
N MET A 57 -1.02 7.40 -8.29
CA MET A 57 -2.40 7.16 -8.71
C MET A 57 -3.33 8.29 -8.26
N HIS A 58 -3.16 8.77 -7.02
CA HIS A 58 -3.95 9.88 -6.48
C HIS A 58 -3.81 11.15 -7.33
N ARG A 59 -2.58 11.49 -7.72
CA ARG A 59 -2.30 12.62 -8.60
C ARG A 59 -2.84 12.41 -10.01
N ASP A 60 -2.66 11.22 -10.60
CA ASP A 60 -3.05 10.94 -11.98
C ASP A 60 -4.59 10.92 -12.14
N GLN A 61 -5.31 10.53 -11.09
CA GLN A 61 -6.78 10.56 -11.05
C GLN A 61 -7.36 11.95 -10.67
N ASP A 62 -6.50 12.96 -10.47
CA ASP A 62 -6.86 14.33 -10.06
C ASP A 62 -7.82 14.35 -8.84
N LEU A 63 -7.59 13.44 -7.88
CA LEU A 63 -8.44 13.33 -6.70
C LEU A 63 -8.19 14.53 -5.79
N CYS A 64 -9.25 15.28 -5.50
CA CYS A 64 -9.20 16.48 -4.66
C CYS A 64 -9.30 16.18 -3.15
N TRP A 65 -9.53 14.92 -2.78
CA TRP A 65 -9.68 14.49 -1.39
C TRP A 65 -8.29 14.20 -0.79
N ASP A 66 -8.07 14.54 0.48
CA ASP A 66 -6.80 14.34 1.19
C ASP A 66 -6.54 12.87 1.60
N GLU A 67 -7.32 11.93 1.05
CA GLU A 67 -7.24 10.52 1.38
C GLU A 67 -6.38 9.80 0.34
N GLY A 68 -5.29 9.16 0.80
CA GLY A 68 -4.45 8.35 -0.06
C GLY A 68 -5.19 7.13 -0.60
N ILE A 69 -4.80 6.66 -1.78
CA ILE A 69 -5.42 5.50 -2.43
C ILE A 69 -5.00 4.18 -1.76
N ASN A 70 -5.96 3.38 -1.34
CA ASN A 70 -5.68 2.03 -0.85
C ASN A 70 -5.45 1.06 -2.01
N LEU A 71 -4.18 0.85 -2.38
CA LEU A 71 -3.81 -0.09 -3.45
C LEU A 71 -4.37 -1.52 -3.30
N SER A 72 -4.68 -2.00 -2.09
CA SER A 72 -5.34 -3.31 -1.92
C SER A 72 -6.74 -3.33 -2.52
N GLU A 73 -7.45 -2.23 -2.36
CA GLU A 73 -8.81 -2.06 -2.86
C GLU A 73 -8.78 -1.85 -4.37
N GLU A 74 -7.90 -0.97 -4.84
CA GLU A 74 -7.66 -0.75 -6.28
C GLU A 74 -7.34 -2.05 -7.02
N TRP A 75 -6.43 -2.87 -6.47
CA TRP A 75 -6.10 -4.15 -7.10
C TRP A 75 -7.30 -5.11 -7.20
N SER A 76 -8.25 -4.99 -6.28
CA SER A 76 -9.45 -5.83 -6.24
C SER A 76 -10.54 -5.33 -7.19
N ASN A 77 -10.68 -4.01 -7.33
CA ASN A 77 -11.76 -3.37 -8.08
C ASN A 77 -11.34 -3.03 -9.52
N GLU A 78 -10.14 -2.49 -9.70
CA GLU A 78 -9.65 -1.84 -10.92
C GLU A 78 -8.22 -2.30 -11.28
N ARG A 79 -8.03 -3.61 -11.29
CA ARG A 79 -6.71 -4.23 -11.57
C ARG A 79 -6.04 -3.70 -12.84
N GLU A 80 -6.80 -3.48 -13.90
CA GLU A 80 -6.27 -2.99 -15.19
C GLU A 80 -5.67 -1.57 -15.08
N GLU A 81 -6.29 -0.70 -14.28
CA GLU A 81 -5.75 0.64 -14.01
C GLU A 81 -4.41 0.54 -13.28
N MET A 82 -4.35 -0.31 -12.25
CA MET A 82 -3.12 -0.52 -11.50
C MET A 82 -1.99 -1.12 -12.37
N LEU A 83 -2.33 -1.97 -13.35
CA LEU A 83 -1.36 -2.54 -14.29
C LEU A 83 -0.73 -1.51 -15.25
N ARG A 84 -1.35 -0.34 -15.45
CA ARG A 84 -0.73 0.76 -16.22
C ARG A 84 0.59 1.25 -15.61
N TYR A 85 0.75 1.06 -14.30
CA TYR A 85 1.94 1.45 -13.55
C TYR A 85 3.01 0.37 -13.48
N ARG A 86 2.83 -0.77 -14.18
CA ARG A 86 3.73 -1.92 -14.08
C ARG A 86 5.18 -1.60 -14.44
N ASP A 87 5.41 -0.76 -15.44
CA ASP A 87 6.76 -0.41 -15.87
C ASP A 87 7.48 0.50 -14.87
N GLU A 88 6.74 1.37 -14.16
CA GLU A 88 7.29 2.29 -13.15
C GLU A 88 7.40 1.62 -11.76
N PHE A 89 6.45 0.75 -11.41
CA PHE A 89 6.36 0.08 -10.11
C PHE A 89 6.30 -1.46 -10.23
N PRO A 90 7.25 -2.12 -10.91
CA PRO A 90 7.18 -3.56 -11.19
C PRO A 90 7.17 -4.40 -9.90
N THR A 91 7.93 -3.99 -8.88
CA THR A 91 7.98 -4.68 -7.59
C THR A 91 6.64 -4.66 -6.85
N VAL A 92 5.91 -3.54 -6.93
CA VAL A 92 4.60 -3.41 -6.30
C VAL A 92 3.62 -4.36 -6.97
N ILE A 93 3.54 -4.35 -8.30
CA ILE A 93 2.68 -5.26 -9.06
C ILE A 93 3.01 -6.73 -8.76
N ALA A 94 4.30 -7.09 -8.74
CA ALA A 94 4.72 -8.45 -8.43
C ALA A 94 4.26 -8.92 -7.03
N ARG A 95 4.27 -8.03 -6.02
CA ARG A 95 3.75 -8.34 -4.68
C ARG A 95 2.24 -8.60 -4.71
N PHE A 96 1.49 -7.82 -5.46
CA PHE A 96 0.04 -8.00 -5.60
C PHE A 96 -0.31 -9.28 -6.37
N GLU A 97 0.41 -9.61 -7.44
CA GLU A 97 0.26 -10.88 -8.16
C GLU A 97 0.55 -12.08 -7.25
N ALA A 98 1.64 -12.01 -6.49
CA ALA A 98 2.00 -13.06 -5.52
C ALA A 98 0.94 -13.21 -4.42
N ARG A 99 0.37 -12.10 -3.92
CA ARG A 99 -0.74 -12.12 -2.96
C ARG A 99 -1.99 -12.78 -3.54
N SER A 100 -2.38 -12.42 -4.76
CA SER A 100 -3.52 -13.04 -5.44
C SER A 100 -3.33 -14.55 -5.60
N ALA A 101 -2.15 -14.99 -6.05
CA ALA A 101 -1.83 -16.41 -6.19
C ALA A 101 -1.96 -17.18 -4.86
N ARG A 102 -1.47 -16.61 -3.74
CA ARG A 102 -1.61 -17.21 -2.40
C ARG A 102 -3.06 -17.37 -1.97
N ARG A 103 -3.92 -16.37 -2.25
CA ARG A 103 -5.35 -16.42 -1.90
C ARG A 103 -6.11 -17.46 -2.71
N THR A 104 -5.77 -17.65 -3.98
CA THR A 104 -6.36 -18.71 -4.80
C THR A 104 -5.97 -20.09 -4.27
N ALA A 105 -4.68 -20.32 -4.00
CA ALA A 105 -4.18 -21.59 -3.49
C ALA A 105 -4.80 -21.99 -2.13
N GLN A 106 -5.12 -21.02 -1.27
CA GLN A 106 -5.79 -21.27 0.02
C GLN A 106 -7.29 -21.59 -0.08
N ARG A 107 -7.94 -21.29 -1.21
CA ARG A 107 -9.35 -21.62 -1.45
C ARG A 107 -9.56 -23.00 -2.05
N GLU A 108 -8.50 -23.59 -2.59
CA GLU A 108 -8.49 -24.90 -3.25
C GLU A 108 -7.95 -26.03 -2.36
N ALA A 109 -7.53 -25.71 -1.13
CA ALA A 109 -7.06 -26.63 -0.09
C ALA A 109 -8.12 -26.85 0.99
#